data_AF-A0A6N7YP92-F1
#
_entry.id   AF-A0A6N7YP92-F1
#
_cell.length_a   1.000
_cell.length_b   1.000
_cell.length_c   1.000
_cell.angle_alpha   90.00
_cell.angle_beta   90.00
_cell.angle_gamma   90.00
#
_symmetry.space_group_name_H-M   'P 1'
#
loop_
_entity.id
_entity.type
_entity.pdbx_description
1 polymer ?
#
loop_
_entity_poly.entity_id
_entity_poly.type
_entity_poly.pdbx_seq_one_letter_code
_entity_poly.pdbx_strand_id
1 'polypeptide(L)'
;MRYPPAGFRSNGQVRRSYPSHRDSDEDVVCVVMIETVVGWKNADAIAAVPGVDVLILGPVDLALSMGWPVDTAGDQPHTLEAVHRLVEVAERHGKVADTFGFNEAHVQAVLERGMRWVTYNDFLYVADRQQYQSGNVASWKNRFTAVPGAEGEYP
;
A
#
# COMPACT_ATOMS: atom_id res chain seq x y z
N MET A 1 -3.90 -13.69 1.84
CA MET A 1 -3.73 -14.46 3.10
C MET A 1 -5.09 -14.93 3.60
N ARG A 2 -5.54 -16.13 3.22
CA ARG A 2 -6.92 -16.61 3.46
C ARG A 2 -6.95 -18.06 3.92
N TYR A 3 -7.91 -18.45 4.75
CA TYR A 3 -8.18 -19.84 5.11
C TYR A 3 -8.75 -20.64 3.92
N PRO A 4 -8.70 -21.98 3.95
CA PRO A 4 -9.38 -22.81 2.95
C PRO A 4 -10.89 -22.55 2.91
N PRO A 5 -11.54 -22.60 1.72
CA PRO A 5 -10.96 -22.96 0.42
C PRO A 5 -10.32 -21.80 -0.35
N ALA A 6 -10.44 -20.56 0.13
CA ALA A 6 -9.98 -19.36 -0.58
C ALA A 6 -8.44 -19.16 -0.52
N GLY A 7 -7.74 -19.91 0.32
CA GLY A 7 -6.28 -19.89 0.40
C GLY A 7 -5.72 -21.03 1.25
N PHE A 8 -4.47 -20.85 1.70
CA PHE A 8 -3.68 -21.89 2.37
C PHE A 8 -3.27 -21.52 3.80
N ARG A 9 -3.93 -20.53 4.42
CA ARG A 9 -3.65 -20.14 5.83
C ARG A 9 -4.00 -21.30 6.75
N SER A 10 -3.04 -21.73 7.58
CA SER A 10 -3.27 -22.75 8.62
C SER A 10 -4.01 -22.16 9.82
N ASN A 11 -4.82 -22.98 10.50
CA ASN A 11 -5.53 -22.60 11.72
C ASN A 11 -4.73 -23.02 12.97
N GLY A 12 -4.25 -22.03 13.73
CA GLY A 12 -3.56 -22.24 15.00
C GLY A 12 -4.51 -22.15 16.19
N GLN A 13 -4.87 -23.30 16.79
CA GLN A 13 -5.80 -23.43 17.91
C GLN A 13 -5.23 -23.01 19.29
N VAL A 14 -4.35 -22.00 19.34
CA VAL A 14 -3.81 -21.48 20.63
C VAL A 14 -4.04 -19.97 20.79
N ARG A 15 -5.07 -19.40 20.17
CA ARG A 15 -5.36 -17.97 20.27
C ARG A 15 -6.32 -17.66 21.42
N ARG A 16 -6.11 -16.51 22.09
CA ARG A 16 -6.94 -16.01 23.20
C ARG A 16 -8.37 -15.66 22.77
N SER A 17 -8.58 -15.39 21.48
CA SER A 17 -9.87 -15.15 20.84
C SER A 17 -9.90 -15.85 19.48
N TYR A 18 -11.06 -16.41 19.13
CA TYR A 18 -11.32 -17.08 17.85
C TYR A 18 -12.36 -16.30 17.06
N PRO A 19 -11.96 -15.21 16.38
CA PRO A 19 -12.78 -14.69 15.29
C PRO A 19 -13.01 -15.81 14.27
N SER A 20 -14.15 -15.76 13.57
CA SER A 20 -14.40 -16.78 12.55
C SER A 20 -13.31 -16.72 11.47
N HIS A 21 -13.10 -17.82 10.73
CA HIS A 21 -12.16 -17.81 9.60
C HIS A 21 -12.53 -16.72 8.58
N ARG A 22 -13.83 -16.45 8.41
CA ARG A 22 -14.32 -15.41 7.51
C ARG A 22 -13.90 -14.02 7.97
N ASP A 23 -14.20 -13.66 9.23
CA ASP A 23 -13.84 -12.34 9.77
C ASP A 23 -12.33 -12.14 9.74
N SER A 24 -11.59 -13.18 10.13
CA SER A 24 -10.12 -13.21 10.11
C SER A 24 -9.53 -13.01 8.72
N ASP A 25 -10.26 -13.37 7.68
CA ASP A 25 -9.83 -13.26 6.30
C ASP A 25 -10.16 -11.87 5.75
N GLU A 26 -11.34 -11.33 6.06
CA GLU A 26 -11.78 -9.98 5.68
C GLU A 26 -10.87 -8.89 6.29
N ASP A 27 -10.39 -9.09 7.52
CA ASP A 27 -9.59 -8.11 8.29
C ASP A 27 -8.11 -8.01 7.93
N VAL A 28 -7.61 -8.83 6.98
CA VAL A 28 -6.19 -8.82 6.61
C VAL A 28 -5.93 -7.85 5.45
N VAL A 29 -4.90 -7.03 5.58
CA VAL A 29 -4.37 -6.18 4.49
C VAL A 29 -3.09 -6.81 3.93
N CYS A 30 -3.04 -7.02 2.62
CA CYS A 30 -1.84 -7.47 1.93
C CYS A 30 -1.10 -6.28 1.31
N VAL A 31 0.06 -5.98 1.86
CA VAL A 31 0.99 -4.99 1.34
C VAL A 31 2.09 -5.72 0.56
N VAL A 32 2.37 -5.29 -0.66
CA VAL A 32 3.44 -5.86 -1.49
C VAL A 32 4.42 -4.77 -1.89
N MET A 33 5.71 -5.08 -1.75
CA MET A 33 6.79 -4.13 -2.01
C MET A 33 7.31 -4.25 -3.43
N ILE A 34 7.36 -3.11 -4.12
CA ILE A 34 7.91 -2.95 -5.46
C ILE A 34 9.26 -2.26 -5.32
N GLU A 35 10.32 -3.06 -5.32
CA GLU A 35 11.69 -2.59 -5.00
C GLU A 35 12.77 -3.20 -5.90
N THR A 36 12.38 -3.94 -6.93
CA THR A 36 13.33 -4.52 -7.89
C THR A 36 12.93 -4.17 -9.32
N VAL A 37 13.88 -4.20 -10.26
CA VAL A 37 13.62 -4.01 -11.69
C VAL A 37 12.53 -4.95 -12.20
N VAL A 38 12.54 -6.20 -11.75
CA VAL A 38 11.53 -7.20 -12.16
C VAL A 38 10.17 -6.87 -11.57
N GLY A 39 10.10 -6.54 -10.28
CA GLY A 39 8.86 -6.08 -9.64
C GLY A 39 8.29 -4.84 -10.33
N TRP A 40 9.15 -3.85 -10.62
CA TRP A 40 8.77 -2.61 -11.28
C TRP A 40 8.19 -2.82 -12.68
N LYS A 41 8.83 -3.68 -13.48
CA LYS A 41 8.33 -4.04 -14.83
C LYS A 41 6.97 -4.74 -14.78
N ASN A 42 6.68 -5.46 -13.69
CA ASN A 42 5.44 -6.20 -13.50
C ASN A 42 4.44 -5.49 -12.57
N ALA A 43 4.69 -4.23 -12.19
CA ALA A 43 3.91 -3.56 -11.15
C ALA A 43 2.40 -3.55 -11.47
N ASP A 44 2.02 -3.36 -12.73
CA ASP A 44 0.62 -3.40 -13.17
C ASP A 44 -0.02 -4.79 -13.01
N ALA A 45 0.70 -5.85 -13.43
CA ALA A 45 0.24 -7.22 -13.27
C ALA A 45 0.16 -7.63 -11.79
N ILE A 46 1.09 -7.16 -10.95
CA ILE A 46 1.08 -7.38 -9.50
C ILE A 46 -0.13 -6.66 -8.87
N ALA A 47 -0.38 -5.41 -9.27
CA ALA A 47 -1.52 -4.62 -8.81
C ALA A 47 -2.87 -5.27 -9.17
N ALA A 48 -2.95 -5.95 -10.31
CA ALA A 48 -4.15 -6.67 -10.73
C ALA A 48 -4.45 -7.93 -9.90
N VAL A 49 -3.51 -8.43 -9.08
CA VAL A 49 -3.69 -9.69 -8.34
C VAL A 49 -4.78 -9.54 -7.26
N PRO A 50 -5.81 -10.41 -7.26
CA PRO A 50 -6.83 -10.40 -6.22
C PRO A 50 -6.24 -10.59 -4.82
N GLY A 51 -6.64 -9.72 -3.89
CA GLY A 51 -6.17 -9.74 -2.50
C GLY A 51 -4.86 -9.01 -2.25
N VAL A 52 -4.26 -8.36 -3.24
CA VAL A 52 -3.30 -7.26 -3.04
C VAL A 52 -4.09 -5.99 -2.75
N ASP A 53 -3.76 -5.31 -1.65
CA ASP A 53 -4.46 -4.11 -1.19
C ASP A 53 -3.59 -2.85 -1.32
N VAL A 54 -2.28 -2.97 -1.05
CA VAL A 54 -1.34 -1.85 -1.03
C VAL A 54 -0.08 -2.19 -1.83
N LEU A 55 0.39 -1.24 -2.65
CA LEU A 55 1.69 -1.27 -3.31
C LEU A 55 2.61 -0.31 -2.57
N ILE A 56 3.69 -0.82 -1.98
CA ILE A 56 4.72 0.03 -1.36
C ILE A 56 5.93 0.13 -2.28
N LEU A 57 6.39 1.35 -2.56
CA LEU A 57 7.65 1.61 -3.25
C LEU A 57 8.79 1.51 -2.24
N GLY A 58 9.77 0.65 -2.51
CA GLY A 58 11.05 0.64 -1.80
C GLY A 58 12.08 1.47 -2.58
N PRO A 59 12.21 2.79 -2.35
CA PRO A 59 12.97 3.67 -3.25
C PRO A 59 14.47 3.35 -3.27
N VAL A 60 15.05 3.02 -2.11
CA VAL A 60 16.49 2.73 -2.00
C VAL A 60 16.84 1.42 -2.71
N ASP A 61 16.11 0.35 -2.42
CA ASP A 61 16.33 -0.96 -3.02
C ASP A 61 16.00 -0.94 -4.53
N LEU A 62 14.98 -0.18 -4.95
CA LEU A 62 14.70 0.02 -6.38
C LEU A 62 15.85 0.73 -7.08
N ALA A 63 16.41 1.78 -6.49
CA ALA A 63 17.56 2.48 -7.04
C ALA A 63 18.75 1.53 -7.21
N LEU A 64 19.06 0.73 -6.18
CA LEU A 64 20.11 -0.30 -6.25
C LEU A 64 19.83 -1.32 -7.36
N SER A 65 18.60 -1.81 -7.46
CA SER A 65 18.22 -2.79 -8.48
C SER A 65 18.32 -2.23 -9.90
N MET A 66 17.99 -0.95 -10.09
CA MET A 66 18.05 -0.24 -11.37
C MET A 66 19.46 0.20 -11.75
N GLY A 67 20.41 0.18 -10.81
CA GLY A 67 21.74 0.79 -10.99
C GLY A 67 21.71 2.32 -10.96
N TRP A 68 20.71 2.92 -10.31
CA TRP A 68 20.65 4.35 -10.07
C TRP A 68 21.49 4.74 -8.85
N PRO A 69 21.96 6.00 -8.77
CA PRO A 69 22.52 6.52 -7.53
C PRO A 69 21.50 6.41 -6.39
N VAL A 70 21.95 6.01 -5.20
CA VAL A 70 21.09 5.96 -4.01
C VAL A 70 20.67 7.38 -3.65
N ASP A 71 19.36 7.59 -3.56
CA ASP A 71 18.75 8.83 -3.11
C ASP A 71 18.47 8.77 -1.60
N THR A 72 19.09 9.66 -0.84
CA THR A 72 18.94 9.75 0.62
C THR A 72 17.99 10.87 1.04
N ALA A 73 17.50 11.69 0.11
CA ALA A 73 16.61 12.83 0.38
C ALA A 73 15.21 12.64 -0.23
N GLY A 74 15.06 11.76 -1.21
CA GLY A 74 13.81 11.49 -1.92
C GLY A 74 13.47 12.54 -2.99
N ASP A 75 14.43 13.36 -3.39
CA ASP A 75 14.23 14.48 -4.31
C ASP A 75 14.83 14.24 -5.70
N GLN A 76 15.46 13.08 -5.93
CA GLN A 76 16.06 12.79 -7.22
C GLN A 76 14.99 12.55 -8.29
N PRO A 77 15.22 12.98 -9.54
CA PRO A 77 14.22 12.84 -10.60
C PRO A 77 13.73 11.40 -10.81
N HIS A 78 14.61 10.41 -10.70
CA HIS A 78 14.25 9.00 -10.84
C HIS A 78 13.37 8.50 -9.70
N THR A 79 13.60 8.97 -8.46
CA THR A 79 12.76 8.66 -7.29
C THR A 79 11.36 9.25 -7.45
N LEU A 80 11.28 10.52 -7.84
CA LEU A 80 10.00 11.21 -8.05
C LEU A 80 9.19 10.60 -9.19
N GLU A 81 9.84 10.20 -10.28
CA GLU A 81 9.20 9.47 -11.38
C GLU A 81 8.67 8.10 -10.92
N ALA A 82 9.44 7.38 -10.10
CA ALA A 82 8.99 6.10 -9.54
C ALA A 82 7.79 6.29 -8.59
N VAL A 83 7.78 7.34 -7.77
CA VAL A 83 6.61 7.71 -6.95
C VAL A 83 5.39 7.95 -7.83
N HIS A 84 5.52 8.82 -8.84
CA HIS A 84 4.42 9.18 -9.75
C HIS A 84 3.84 7.95 -10.44
N ARG A 85 4.69 7.13 -11.05
CA ARG A 85 4.24 5.93 -11.75
C ARG A 85 3.62 4.88 -10.82
N LEU A 86 4.13 4.71 -9.60
CA LEU A 86 3.50 3.78 -8.66
C LEU A 86 2.09 4.25 -8.27
N VAL A 87 1.91 5.55 -8.05
CA VAL A 87 0.58 6.14 -7.77
C VAL A 87 -0.37 5.84 -8.92
N GLU A 88 0.02 6.09 -10.17
CA GLU A 88 -0.83 5.78 -11.32
C GLU A 88 -1.19 4.29 -11.42
N VAL A 89 -0.23 3.39 -11.16
CA VAL A 89 -0.48 1.95 -11.14
C VAL A 89 -1.50 1.60 -10.05
N ALA A 90 -1.30 2.13 -8.85
CA ALA A 90 -2.19 1.86 -7.73
C ALA A 90 -3.61 2.37 -8.03
N GLU A 91 -3.75 3.60 -8.51
CA GLU A 91 -5.05 4.20 -8.86
C GLU A 91 -5.79 3.41 -9.94
N ARG A 92 -5.10 2.99 -11.02
CA ARG A 92 -5.70 2.18 -12.09
C ARG A 92 -6.33 0.88 -11.59
N HIS A 93 -5.76 0.29 -10.52
CA HIS A 93 -6.17 -0.99 -9.96
C HIS A 93 -6.93 -0.87 -8.64
N GLY A 94 -7.30 0.35 -8.23
CA GLY A 94 -8.00 0.61 -6.97
C GLY A 94 -7.20 0.19 -5.73
N LYS A 95 -5.88 0.35 -5.78
CA LYS A 95 -4.93 0.02 -4.69
C LYS A 95 -4.45 1.28 -4.00
N VAL A 96 -3.95 1.09 -2.79
CA VAL A 96 -3.27 2.14 -2.03
C VAL A 96 -1.81 2.21 -2.46
N ALA A 97 -1.32 3.41 -2.75
CA ALA A 97 0.11 3.66 -2.95
C ALA A 97 0.77 4.07 -1.62
N ASP A 98 1.89 3.43 -1.32
CA ASP A 98 2.73 3.66 -0.15
C ASP A 98 4.22 3.85 -0.54
N THR A 99 5.00 4.50 0.31
CA THR A 99 6.45 4.63 0.18
C THR A 99 7.11 4.92 1.53
N PHE A 100 8.44 4.91 1.57
CA PHE A 100 9.20 5.35 2.72
C PHE A 100 9.52 6.86 2.66
N GLY A 101 9.27 7.56 3.76
CA GLY A 101 9.65 8.95 3.96
C GLY A 101 11.12 9.07 4.35
N PHE A 102 11.86 10.00 3.74
CA PHE A 102 13.25 10.31 4.13
C PHE A 102 13.33 11.44 5.16
N ASN A 103 12.42 12.41 5.06
CA ASN A 103 12.29 13.56 5.95
C ASN A 103 10.85 14.12 5.82
N GLU A 104 10.48 15.07 6.68
CA GLU A 104 9.12 15.64 6.69
C GLU A 104 8.72 16.31 5.37
N ALA A 105 9.65 17.05 4.73
CA ALA A 105 9.37 17.71 3.46
C ALA A 105 9.09 16.69 2.35
N HIS A 106 9.85 15.59 2.30
CA HIS A 106 9.61 14.50 1.38
C HIS A 106 8.26 13.83 1.64
N VAL A 107 7.90 13.56 2.91
CA VAL A 107 6.58 13.02 3.28
C VAL A 107 5.46 13.89 2.72
N GLN A 108 5.51 15.21 2.93
CA GLN A 108 4.49 16.11 2.38
C GLN A 108 4.47 16.07 0.85
N ALA A 109 5.63 16.13 0.21
CA ALA A 109 5.75 16.13 -1.24
C ALA A 109 5.15 14.88 -1.89
N VAL A 110 5.36 13.69 -1.32
CA VAL A 110 4.81 12.45 -1.88
C VAL A 110 3.31 12.30 -1.60
N LEU A 111 2.83 12.79 -0.46
CA LEU A 111 1.39 12.85 -0.16
C LEU A 111 0.64 13.75 -1.16
N GLU A 112 1.20 14.91 -1.50
CA GLU A 112 0.67 15.80 -2.53
C GLU A 112 0.64 15.15 -3.93
N ARG A 113 1.52 14.19 -4.18
CA ARG A 113 1.60 13.42 -5.43
C ARG A 113 0.68 12.21 -5.47
N GLY A 114 -0.17 12.02 -4.45
CA GLY A 114 -1.16 10.95 -4.43
C GLY A 114 -0.76 9.71 -3.63
N MET A 115 0.43 9.69 -3.01
CA MET A 115 0.69 8.69 -1.98
C MET A 115 -0.35 8.81 -0.87
N ARG A 116 -0.87 7.67 -0.44
CA ARG A 116 -1.90 7.63 0.61
C ARG A 116 -1.32 7.17 1.92
N TRP A 117 -0.36 6.26 1.86
CA TRP A 117 0.40 5.81 3.02
C TRP A 117 1.86 6.26 2.86
N VAL A 118 2.51 6.60 3.96
CA VAL A 118 3.95 6.87 3.99
C VAL A 118 4.53 6.35 5.30
N THR A 119 5.44 5.39 5.25
CA THR A 119 6.17 4.91 6.43
C THR A 119 7.37 5.84 6.69
N TYR A 120 7.43 6.49 7.85
CA TYR A 120 8.51 7.41 8.22
C TYR A 120 8.89 7.23 9.69
N ASN A 121 10.15 6.85 9.94
CA ASN A 121 10.65 6.43 11.26
C ASN A 121 9.77 5.33 11.86
N ASP A 122 9.35 5.48 13.12
CA ASP A 122 8.48 4.54 13.83
C ASP A 122 6.98 4.79 13.55
N PHE A 123 6.65 5.64 12.57
CA PHE A 123 5.29 6.07 12.27
C PHE A 123 4.86 5.69 10.85
N LEU A 124 3.60 5.26 10.72
CA LEU A 124 2.90 5.19 9.44
C LEU A 124 1.97 6.40 9.33
N TYR A 125 2.22 7.24 8.33
CA TYR A 125 1.34 8.34 7.97
C TYR A 125 0.27 7.81 7.03
N VAL A 126 -0.99 8.02 7.38
CA VAL A 126 -2.13 7.70 6.53
C VAL A 126 -2.84 8.99 6.20
N ALA A 127 -2.79 9.37 4.93
CA ALA A 127 -3.63 10.44 4.44
C ALA A 127 -5.07 9.95 4.41
N ASP A 128 -5.92 10.58 5.22
CA ASP A 128 -7.37 10.60 5.06
C ASP A 128 -7.75 12.01 4.55
N ARG A 129 -8.74 12.13 3.66
CA ARG A 129 -9.23 13.45 3.23
C ARG A 129 -9.92 14.22 4.37
N GLN A 130 -10.17 13.59 5.52
CA GLN A 130 -10.59 14.24 6.77
C GLN A 130 -9.93 13.59 8.00
N GLN A 131 -9.14 14.38 8.73
CA GLN A 131 -8.67 14.20 10.12
C GLN A 131 -7.96 12.89 10.53
N TYR A 132 -6.83 13.05 11.23
CA TYR A 132 -6.18 11.99 12.02
C TYR A 132 -7.20 11.28 12.93
N GLN A 133 -7.41 9.98 12.72
CA GLN A 133 -8.18 9.12 13.61
C GLN A 133 -7.47 7.78 13.78
N SER A 134 -7.38 7.30 15.03
CA SER A 134 -7.03 5.91 15.33
C SER A 134 -8.23 5.01 15.03
N GLY A 135 -8.01 3.89 14.33
CA GLY A 135 -9.04 2.92 13.97
C GLY A 135 -8.45 1.51 13.76
N ASN A 136 -9.31 0.51 13.59
CA ASN A 136 -8.85 -0.86 13.32
C ASN A 136 -8.63 -1.09 11.81
N VAL A 137 -7.82 -2.10 11.48
CA VAL A 137 -7.43 -2.43 10.09
C VAL A 137 -8.64 -2.65 9.17
N ALA A 138 -9.72 -3.26 9.68
CA ALA A 138 -10.96 -3.51 8.92
C ALA A 138 -11.64 -2.20 8.47
N SER A 139 -11.72 -1.20 9.36
CA SER A 139 -12.29 0.11 9.07
C SER A 139 -11.48 0.91 8.04
N TRP A 140 -10.20 0.58 7.88
CA TRP A 140 -9.29 1.27 6.95
C TRP A 140 -9.35 0.66 5.57
N LYS A 141 -9.43 -0.67 5.49
CA LYS A 141 -9.49 -1.40 4.22
C LYS A 141 -10.61 -0.91 3.29
N ASN A 142 -11.82 -0.72 3.81
CA ASN A 142 -12.96 -0.24 3.02
C ASN A 142 -12.90 1.24 2.64
N ARG A 143 -12.14 2.07 3.39
CA ARG A 143 -12.01 3.51 3.12
C ARG A 143 -11.02 3.81 2.00
N PHE A 144 -9.99 2.96 1.83
CA PHE A 144 -8.89 3.24 0.91
C PHE A 144 -8.96 2.50 -0.43
N THR A 145 -9.85 1.52 -0.59
CA THR A 145 -10.10 0.82 -1.87
C THR A 145 -11.31 1.36 -2.65
N ALA A 146 -12.04 2.34 -2.10
CA ALA A 146 -13.17 2.95 -2.78
C ALA A 146 -12.68 3.92 -3.86
N VAL A 147 -13.03 3.66 -5.13
CA VAL A 147 -12.73 4.55 -6.26
C VAL A 147 -13.68 5.76 -6.20
N PRO A 148 -13.17 7.01 -6.35
CA PRO A 148 -14.04 8.20 -6.38
C PRO A 148 -15.10 8.10 -7.49
N GLY A 149 -16.38 8.28 -7.14
CA GLY A 149 -17.50 8.33 -8.09
C GLY A 149 -18.26 7.02 -8.31
N ALA A 150 -17.96 5.95 -7.57
CA ALA A 150 -18.69 4.68 -7.63
C ALA A 150 -19.87 4.58 -6.64
N GLU A 151 -20.30 5.69 -6.03
CA GLU A 151 -21.51 5.72 -5.21
C GLU A 151 -22.74 5.82 -6.12
N GLY A 152 -23.17 4.67 -6.63
CA GLY A 152 -24.58 4.46 -6.92
C GLY A 152 -25.32 4.43 -5.59
N GLU A 153 -26.25 5.37 -5.42
CA GLU A 153 -27.25 5.33 -4.36
C GLU A 153 -27.83 3.91 -4.25
N TYR A 154 -27.74 3.34 -3.05
CA TYR A 154 -28.59 2.20 -2.69
C TYR A 154 -29.38 2.55 -1.42
N PRO A 155 -30.63 2.05 -1.32
CA PRO A 155 -31.70 2.53 -0.46
C PRO A 155 -31.55 2.20 1.02
#